data_AF-A0A6B3F4V0-F1
#
_entry.id   AF-A0A6B3F4V0-F1
#
_cell.length_a   1.000
_cell.length_b   1.000
_cell.length_c   1.000
_cell.angle_alpha   90.00
_cell.angle_beta   90.00
_cell.angle_gamma   90.00
#
_symmetry.space_group_name_H-M   'P 1'
#
loop_
_entity.id
_entity.type
_entity.pdbx_description
1 polymer ?
#
loop_
_entity_poly.entity_id
_entity_poly.type
_entity_poly.pdbx_seq_one_letter_code
_entity_poly.pdbx_strand_id
1 'polypeptide(L)'
;PWVLDNFAWLFVIAADVFLILSLYLALGRYGRIRLGGDDARPEFRNFSWIAMMFSAGMGIGLIFYGVGEPVAHYLSPPPGSGARPRTEGAASAAMQYSFFHWTLTPWAIYGIAG
;
A
#
# COMPACT_ATOMS: atom_id res chain seq x y z
N PRO A 1 16.13 16.83 -2.77
CA PRO A 1 17.11 16.26 -3.73
C PRO A 1 16.53 16.31 -5.14
N TRP A 2 17.35 16.56 -6.18
CA TRP A 2 16.87 16.90 -7.52
C TRP A 2 15.70 16.05 -8.04
N VAL A 3 15.73 14.73 -7.82
CA VAL A 3 14.64 13.83 -8.22
C VAL A 3 13.32 14.15 -7.51
N LEU A 4 13.34 14.29 -6.19
CA LEU A 4 12.12 14.61 -5.43
C LEU A 4 11.64 16.03 -5.74
N ASP A 5 12.56 16.97 -5.95
CA ASP A 5 12.22 18.37 -6.20
C ASP A 5 11.51 18.56 -7.55
N ASN A 6 11.76 17.67 -8.53
CA ASN A 6 11.17 17.76 -9.87
C ASN A 6 10.09 16.69 -10.16
N PHE A 7 10.20 15.50 -9.55
CA PHE A 7 9.39 14.33 -9.90
C PHE A 7 8.59 13.75 -8.74
N ALA A 8 8.60 14.32 -7.53
CA ALA A 8 7.80 13.80 -6.41
C ALA A 8 6.31 13.66 -6.77
N TRP A 9 5.75 14.63 -7.50
CA TRP A 9 4.36 14.60 -7.96
C TRP A 9 4.06 13.38 -8.85
N LEU A 10 5.03 12.96 -9.68
CA LEU A 10 4.87 11.83 -10.57
C LEU A 10 4.74 10.52 -9.79
N PHE A 11 5.53 10.34 -8.73
CA PHE A 11 5.44 9.15 -7.87
C PHE A 11 4.07 9.05 -7.21
N VAL A 12 3.54 10.16 -6.70
CA VAL A 12 2.22 10.19 -6.05
C VAL A 12 1.11 9.85 -7.04
N ILE A 13 1.07 10.54 -8.19
CA ILE A 13 0.05 10.29 -9.22
C ILE A 13 0.14 8.86 -9.76
N ALA A 14 1.35 8.35 -10.01
CA ALA A 14 1.53 7.00 -10.50
C ALA A 14 0.99 5.96 -9.50
N ALA A 15 1.28 6.12 -8.21
CA ALA A 15 0.78 5.24 -7.16
C ALA A 15 -0.77 5.24 -7.09
N ASP A 16 -1.38 6.42 -7.16
CA ASP A 16 -2.85 6.56 -7.18
C ASP A 16 -3.46 5.94 -8.45
N VAL A 17 -2.82 6.11 -9.61
CA VAL A 17 -3.25 5.50 -10.86
C VAL A 17 -3.18 3.98 -10.79
N PHE A 18 -2.13 3.39 -10.21
CA PHE A 18 -2.04 1.95 -10.01
C PHE A 18 -3.14 1.43 -9.08
N LEU A 19 -3.46 2.16 -8.01
CA LEU A 19 -4.57 1.82 -7.12
C LEU A 19 -5.91 1.82 -7.85
N ILE A 20 -6.22 2.89 -8.59
CA ILE A 20 -7.46 2.98 -9.38
C ILE A 20 -7.53 1.89 -10.45
N LEU A 21 -6.42 1.64 -11.16
CA LEU A 21 -6.35 0.60 -12.18
C LEU A 21 -6.57 -0.78 -11.57
N SER A 22 -5.95 -1.08 -10.43
CA SER A 22 -6.13 -2.36 -9.72
C SER A 22 -7.59 -2.57 -9.34
N LEU A 23 -8.24 -1.54 -8.78
CA LEU A 23 -9.67 -1.59 -8.45
C LEU A 23 -10.54 -1.75 -9.70
N TYR A 24 -10.23 -1.05 -10.78
CA TYR A 24 -10.94 -1.17 -12.05
C TYR A 24 -10.84 -2.59 -12.64
N LEU A 25 -9.66 -3.21 -12.59
CA LEU A 25 -9.47 -4.58 -13.06
C LEU A 25 -10.20 -5.57 -12.16
N ALA A 26 -10.06 -5.44 -10.84
CA ALA A 26 -10.66 -6.35 -9.88
C ALA A 26 -12.20 -6.30 -9.87
N LEU A 27 -12.79 -5.11 -9.94
CA LEU A 27 -14.24 -4.92 -9.89
C LEU A 27 -14.91 -4.89 -11.27
N GLY A 28 -14.12 -4.67 -12.33
CA GLY A 28 -14.61 -4.61 -13.70
C GLY A 28 -14.77 -5.98 -14.35
N ARG A 29 -15.05 -5.96 -15.66
CA ARG A 29 -15.24 -7.18 -16.46
C ARG A 29 -14.01 -8.11 -16.47
N TYR A 30 -12.83 -7.55 -16.27
CA TYR A 30 -11.56 -8.27 -16.37
C TYR A 30 -11.26 -9.13 -15.13
N GLY A 31 -11.81 -8.80 -13.95
CA GLY A 31 -11.59 -9.56 -12.72
C GLY A 31 -12.21 -10.97 -12.74
N ARG A 32 -13.05 -11.27 -13.74
CA ARG A 32 -13.61 -12.59 -13.98
C ARG A 32 -12.72 -13.50 -14.84
N ILE A 33 -11.68 -12.93 -15.46
CA ILE A 33 -10.76 -13.67 -16.34
C ILE A 33 -9.84 -14.51 -15.46
N ARG A 34 -9.76 -15.82 -15.75
CA ARG A 34 -8.82 -16.72 -15.08
C ARG A 34 -7.44 -16.61 -15.70
N LEU A 35 -6.44 -16.41 -14.86
CA LEU A 35 -5.04 -16.47 -15.27
C LEU A 35 -4.68 -17.95 -15.51
N GLY A 36 -4.22 -18.27 -16.73
CA GLY A 36 -3.89 -19.65 -17.14
C GLY A 36 -4.88 -20.32 -18.10
N GLY A 37 -5.95 -19.63 -18.53
CA GLY A 37 -6.94 -20.13 -19.49
C GLY A 37 -8.30 -20.50 -18.86
N ASP A 38 -9.29 -20.81 -19.69
CA ASP A 38 -10.69 -20.98 -19.26
C ASP A 38 -10.88 -22.15 -18.28
N ASP A 39 -10.15 -23.25 -18.50
CA ASP A 39 -10.20 -24.47 -17.69
C ASP A 39 -9.18 -24.49 -16.54
N ALA A 40 -8.41 -23.41 -16.36
CA ALA A 40 -7.42 -23.33 -15.30
C ALA A 40 -8.06 -23.44 -13.92
N ARG A 41 -7.41 -24.21 -13.04
CA ARG A 41 -7.80 -24.37 -11.63
C ARG A 41 -6.68 -23.85 -10.74
N PRO A 42 -7.00 -23.24 -9.58
CA PRO A 42 -5.99 -22.83 -8.62
C PRO A 42 -5.13 -24.02 -8.18
N GLU A 43 -3.80 -23.87 -8.26
CA GLU A 43 -2.84 -24.87 -7.78
C GLU A 43 -2.84 -24.96 -6.25
N PHE A 44 -3.06 -23.82 -5.58
CA PHE A 44 -3.12 -23.71 -4.13
C PHE A 44 -4.54 -23.40 -3.66
N ARG A 45 -4.90 -23.87 -2.46
CA ARG A 45 -6.13 -23.46 -1.79
C ARG A 45 -6.06 -21.98 -1.42
N ASN A 46 -7.21 -21.30 -1.38
CA ASN A 46 -7.29 -19.86 -1.06
C ASN A 46 -6.54 -19.48 0.22
N PHE A 47 -6.65 -20.28 1.29
CA PHE A 47 -5.94 -20.00 2.54
C PHE A 47 -4.40 -20.06 2.38
N SER A 48 -3.90 -21.11 1.73
CA SER A 48 -2.46 -21.27 1.45
C SER A 48 -1.96 -20.14 0.55
N TRP A 49 -2.74 -19.76 -0.47
CA TRP A 49 -2.38 -18.66 -1.37
C TRP A 49 -2.29 -17.31 -0.66
N ILE A 50 -3.27 -16.96 0.18
CA ILE A 50 -3.24 -15.73 0.99
C ILE A 50 -2.03 -15.75 1.94
N ALA A 51 -1.78 -16.88 2.62
CA ALA A 51 -0.64 -17.01 3.52
C ALA A 51 0.70 -16.80 2.79
N MET A 52 0.85 -17.31 1.56
CA MET A 52 2.05 -17.07 0.75
C MET A 52 2.22 -15.60 0.38
N MET A 53 1.15 -14.86 0.09
CA MET A 53 1.25 -13.42 -0.18
C MET A 53 1.81 -12.65 1.03
N PHE A 54 1.36 -12.96 2.25
CA PHE A 54 1.91 -12.34 3.46
C PHE A 54 3.36 -12.75 3.70
N SER A 55 3.72 -14.03 3.48
CA SER A 55 5.11 -14.50 3.61
C SER A 55 6.05 -13.83 2.60
N ALA A 56 5.60 -13.53 1.38
CA ALA A 56 6.39 -12.87 0.36
C ALA A 56 6.46 -11.34 0.55
N GLY A 57 5.36 -10.71 0.97
CA GLY A 57 5.24 -9.24 1.03
C GLY A 57 5.58 -8.61 2.37
N MET A 58 5.41 -9.32 3.50
CA MET A 58 5.68 -8.79 4.84
C MET A 58 7.18 -8.92 5.19
N GLY A 59 8.00 -8.09 4.54
CA GLY A 59 9.45 -8.13 4.73
C GLY A 59 9.97 -7.40 5.97
N ILE A 60 11.27 -7.10 5.95
CA ILE A 60 11.99 -6.30 6.96
C ILE A 60 11.39 -4.90 7.18
N GLY A 61 10.70 -4.36 6.16
CA GLY A 61 10.06 -3.05 6.21
C GLY A 61 9.08 -2.92 7.38
N LEU A 62 8.23 -3.92 7.61
CA LEU A 62 7.27 -3.88 8.74
C LEU A 62 7.95 -4.02 10.11
N ILE A 63 9.06 -4.76 10.19
CA ILE A 63 9.82 -4.91 11.44
C ILE A 63 10.43 -3.55 11.84
N PHE A 64 10.93 -2.79 10.88
CA PHE A 64 11.57 -1.49 11.14
C PHE A 64 10.54 -0.35 11.25
N TYR A 65 9.65 -0.23 10.28
CA TYR A 65 8.75 0.91 10.16
C TYR A 65 7.38 0.68 10.77
N GLY A 66 7.01 -0.56 11.11
CA GLY A 66 5.71 -0.87 11.71
C GLY A 66 5.46 -0.15 13.04
N VAL A 67 6.53 0.12 13.81
CA VAL A 67 6.48 1.00 15.00
C VAL A 67 7.20 2.33 14.74
N GLY A 68 8.31 2.30 14.00
CA GLY A 68 9.16 3.47 13.79
C GLY A 68 8.44 4.63 13.12
N GLU A 69 7.67 4.35 12.07
CA GLU A 69 6.98 5.38 11.31
C GLU A 69 5.81 6.04 12.07
N PRO A 70 4.87 5.28 12.69
CA PRO A 70 3.82 5.88 13.51
C PRO A 70 4.39 6.74 14.66
N VAL A 71 5.45 6.28 15.33
CA VAL A 71 6.08 7.03 16.42
C VAL A 71 6.74 8.30 15.89
N ALA A 72 7.44 8.22 14.76
CA ALA A 72 8.03 9.39 14.12
C ALA A 72 6.97 10.43 13.74
N HIS A 73 5.85 10.00 13.15
CA HIS A 73 4.73 10.88 12.82
C HIS A 73 4.00 11.42 14.05
N TYR A 74 3.96 10.69 15.17
CA TYR A 74 3.39 11.21 16.41
C TYR A 74 4.24 12.33 17.03
N LEU A 75 5.57 12.21 16.94
CA LEU A 75 6.52 13.20 17.42
C LEU A 75 6.68 14.39 16.47
N SER A 76 6.53 14.16 15.16
CA SER A 76 6.55 15.17 14.11
C SER A 76 5.38 14.93 13.15
N PRO A 77 4.20 15.47 13.46
CA PRO A 77 2.99 15.28 12.67
C PRO A 77 3.19 15.56 11.19
N PRO A 78 2.62 14.72 10.29
CA PRO A 78 2.72 14.92 8.86
C PRO A 78 2.23 16.30 8.43
N PRO A 79 2.85 16.92 7.40
CA PRO A 79 2.41 18.20 6.86
C PRO A 79 0.93 18.17 6.48
N GLY A 80 0.22 19.29 6.70
CA GLY A 80 -1.20 19.40 6.38
C GLY A 80 -2.15 18.74 7.40
N SER A 81 -1.65 18.02 8.42
CA SER A 81 -2.49 17.44 9.47
C SER A 81 -3.07 18.47 10.46
N GLY A 82 -2.43 19.63 10.62
CA GLY A 82 -2.82 20.66 11.59
C GLY A 82 -2.66 20.25 13.07
N ALA A 83 -2.16 19.04 13.33
CA ALA A 83 -2.01 18.50 14.67
C ALA A 83 -0.73 18.99 15.34
N ARG A 84 -0.80 19.25 16.65
CA ARG A 84 0.40 19.50 17.46
C ARG A 84 1.06 18.16 17.83
N PRO A 85 2.41 18.10 17.87
CA PRO A 85 3.13 16.92 18.33
C PRO A 85 2.61 16.38 19.66
N ARG A 86 2.62 15.06 19.82
CA ARG A 86 2.24 14.39 21.07
C ARG A 86 0.82 14.67 21.57
N THR A 87 -0.13 14.82 20.64
CA THR A 87 -1.55 14.98 20.93
C THR A 87 -2.36 13.83 20.34
N GLU A 88 -3.59 13.64 20.80
CA GLU A 88 -4.50 12.64 20.21
C GLU A 88 -4.68 12.84 18.70
N GLY A 89 -4.81 14.10 18.26
CA GLY A 89 -4.88 14.43 16.84
C GLY A 89 -3.64 13.99 16.05
N ALA A 90 -2.45 14.11 16.65
CA ALA A 90 -1.21 13.62 16.04
C ALA A 90 -1.15 12.08 16.01
N ALA A 91 -1.68 11.40 17.02
CA ALA A 91 -1.75 9.93 17.03
C ALA A 91 -2.66 9.42 15.91
N SER A 92 -3.83 10.03 15.71
CA SER A 92 -4.72 9.69 14.61
C SER A 92 -4.07 9.96 13.25
N ALA A 93 -3.47 11.13 13.05
CA ALA A 93 -2.79 11.47 11.81
C ALA A 93 -1.61 10.53 11.51
N ALA A 94 -0.82 10.17 12.53
CA ALA A 94 0.29 9.25 12.39
C ALA A 94 -0.14 7.87 11.90
N MET A 95 -1.21 7.33 12.48
CA MET A 95 -1.76 6.04 12.04
C MET A 95 -2.35 6.10 10.63
N GLN A 96 -3.04 7.19 10.28
CA GLN A 96 -3.59 7.37 8.93
C GLN A 96 -2.49 7.35 7.86
N TYR A 97 -1.40 8.09 8.07
CA TYR A 97 -0.26 8.10 7.15
C TYR A 97 0.43 6.74 7.07
N SER A 98 0.64 6.09 8.22
CA SER A 98 1.24 4.75 8.24
C SER A 98 0.38 3.73 7.48
N PHE A 99 -0.95 3.79 7.61
CA PHE A 99 -1.83 2.93 6.82
C PHE A 99 -1.78 3.27 5.33
N PHE A 100 -1.74 4.55 4.97
CA PHE A 100 -1.61 4.95 3.58
C PHE A 100 -0.33 4.37 2.94
N HIS A 101 0.80 4.38 3.65
CA HIS A 101 2.07 3.86 3.14
C HIS A 101 2.19 2.33 3.12
N TRP A 102 1.44 1.60 3.96
CA TRP A 102 1.63 0.15 4.13
C TRP A 102 0.44 -0.72 3.72
N THR A 103 -0.64 -0.13 3.20
CA THR A 103 -1.86 -0.86 2.80
C THR A 103 -2.11 -0.78 1.28
N LEU A 104 -3.28 -0.34 0.83
CA LEU A 104 -3.74 -0.58 -0.54
C LEU A 104 -2.80 -0.05 -1.62
N THR A 105 -2.19 1.13 -1.40
CA THR A 105 -1.37 1.81 -2.39
C THR A 105 -0.16 0.98 -2.87
N PRO A 106 0.79 0.54 -2.00
CA PRO A 106 1.90 -0.31 -2.45
C PRO A 106 1.44 -1.68 -2.96
N TRP A 107 0.42 -2.28 -2.34
CA TRP A 107 -0.08 -3.60 -2.75
C TRP A 107 -0.74 -3.57 -4.14
N ALA A 108 -1.36 -2.45 -4.52
CA ALA A 108 -1.89 -2.26 -5.87
C ALA A 108 -0.77 -2.25 -6.93
N ILE A 109 0.39 -1.65 -6.61
CA ILE A 109 1.55 -1.65 -7.51
C ILE A 109 2.03 -3.10 -7.74
N TYR A 110 2.15 -3.90 -6.68
CA TYR A 110 2.49 -5.32 -6.80
C TYR A 110 1.45 -6.10 -7.59
N GLY A 111 0.16 -5.84 -7.36
CA GLY A 111 -0.94 -6.51 -8.06
C GLY A 111 -1.03 -6.17 -9.55
N ILE A 112 -0.56 -5.00 -9.98
CA ILE A 112 -0.49 -4.64 -11.41
C ILE A 112 0.77 -5.19 -12.08
N ALA A 113 1.88 -5.29 -11.34
CA ALA A 113 3.15 -5.79 -11.88
C ALA A 113 3.21 -7.31 -12.00
N GLY A 114 2.46 -8.04 -11.15
CA GLY A 114 2.38 -9.51 -11.15
C GLY A 114 1.43 -10.06 -12.20
#